data_AF-A0A150GIL5-F1
#
_entry.id   AF-A0A150GIL5-F1
#
_cell.length_a   1.000
_cell.length_b   1.000
_cell.length_c   1.000
_cell.angle_alpha   90.00
_cell.angle_beta   90.00
_cell.angle_gamma   90.00
#
_symmetry.space_group_name_H-M   'P 1'
#
loop_
_entity.id
_entity.type
_entity.pdbx_description
1 polymer ?
#
loop_
_entity_poly.entity_id
_entity_poly.type
_entity_poly.pdbx_seq_one_letter_code
_entity_poly.pdbx_strand_id
1 'polypeptide(L)'
;MEDMPPSELAAGSAWHKHAWDPSSCTAPEARLATAAFFGYRPVERPPAVIPAALAAPEFEPILRAAYSPEQPHDLSRQPTACLFQAARELQVLASGLYSKEKDLRNRFLDWHQGLLQVLKVNEVSLVYPGPAPSSATGKPAPRQLVLGGYYLVVLLEAKLDVGKGEPMIQSLRYYQLFYGDGKTWAQFPAVHGSDILPSLVLLLEGPRLSICAVWTIYENRVAYAPLTPSYYLANQPGGDLEPTWQLVAVLNAYGESLVQLQERYKKLAVARRQEEDCRTAASLEAFRRAARLRNVASLVSEPSGAPHPVVRERPCTLPYKLLDEQLGLSDIAYLDLRGGGGLLYTATQCCDGCTGPRHVLIKFTGRCYAEQVHRAWHRAGVAPELHDVVKVAGRAMVIMEHLAPDQGWKRLSDFPLPQRTAALKAAVQQALTMAHAVDVGEGRVAVHGDCRGPNIMVREERDGGAFDVRFIDFDWAGVHEVDAYPMVLLTPEIPWHPDVGPGRVLHQDHDTHLVEREWGWGQDRGREGRSQLTGGA
;
A
#
# COMPACT_ATOMS: atom_id res chain seq x y z
N MET A 1 13.31 17.33 -22.01
CA MET A 1 12.73 15.98 -21.83
C MET A 1 13.00 15.55 -20.39
N GLU A 2 12.66 16.45 -19.49
CA GLU A 2 12.91 16.41 -18.05
C GLU A 2 11.52 16.65 -17.44
N ASP A 3 11.25 16.04 -16.29
CA ASP A 3 9.96 16.07 -15.54
C ASP A 3 8.88 15.05 -15.92
N MET A 4 9.23 13.78 -16.15
CA MET A 4 8.25 12.69 -16.01
C MET A 4 8.36 12.03 -14.62
N PRO A 5 7.27 11.92 -13.85
CA PRO A 5 7.26 11.22 -12.57
C PRO A 5 7.58 9.71 -12.75
N PRO A 6 8.19 9.04 -11.76
CA PRO A 6 8.57 7.62 -11.85
C PRO A 6 7.42 6.67 -12.25
N SER A 7 6.16 7.04 -11.99
CA SER A 7 4.96 6.32 -12.42
C SER A 7 4.71 6.37 -13.94
N GLU A 8 5.11 7.45 -14.61
CA GLU A 8 5.02 7.60 -16.08
C GLU A 8 6.22 6.92 -16.78
N LEU A 9 7.39 6.91 -16.13
CA LEU A 9 8.53 6.08 -16.53
C LEU A 9 8.22 4.57 -16.44
N ALA A 10 7.43 4.16 -15.44
CA ALA A 10 6.91 2.79 -15.35
C ALA A 10 5.90 2.48 -16.44
N ALA A 11 5.03 3.43 -16.81
CA ALA A 11 4.01 3.24 -17.85
C ALA A 11 4.59 2.94 -19.25
N GLY A 12 5.80 3.41 -19.54
CA GLY A 12 6.51 3.19 -20.81
C GLY A 12 7.23 1.84 -20.94
N SER A 13 7.19 0.99 -19.92
CA SER A 13 7.87 -0.29 -19.91
C SER A 13 6.96 -1.44 -20.42
N ALA A 14 7.50 -2.30 -21.28
CA ALA A 14 6.74 -3.31 -22.02
C ALA A 14 6.11 -4.43 -21.15
N TRP A 15 6.33 -4.44 -19.83
CA TRP A 15 5.83 -5.45 -18.90
C TRP A 15 4.39 -5.21 -18.43
N HIS A 16 3.89 -3.96 -18.49
CA HIS A 16 2.52 -3.62 -18.08
C HIS A 16 1.42 -4.35 -18.85
N LYS A 17 1.69 -4.85 -20.05
CA LYS A 17 0.75 -5.67 -20.84
C LYS A 17 0.34 -6.99 -20.17
N HIS A 18 1.07 -7.41 -19.13
CA HIS A 18 0.79 -8.61 -18.35
C HIS A 18 0.27 -8.31 -16.94
N ALA A 19 0.22 -7.04 -16.53
CA ALA A 19 -0.38 -6.62 -15.28
C ALA A 19 -1.90 -6.49 -15.47
N TRP A 20 -2.68 -7.06 -14.54
CA TRP A 20 -4.14 -6.94 -14.54
C TRP A 20 -4.56 -5.46 -14.63
N ASP A 21 -5.38 -5.13 -15.65
CA ASP A 21 -5.96 -3.81 -15.87
C ASP A 21 -7.48 -3.88 -15.71
N PRO A 22 -8.07 -3.35 -14.63
CA PRO A 22 -9.52 -3.30 -14.47
C PRO A 22 -10.22 -2.40 -15.50
N SER A 23 -9.52 -1.42 -16.08
CA SER A 23 -10.11 -0.44 -17.01
C SER A 23 -10.22 -0.94 -18.45
N SER A 24 -9.42 -1.94 -18.82
CA SER A 24 -9.37 -2.47 -20.19
C SER A 24 -10.27 -3.69 -20.41
N CYS A 25 -11.12 -4.07 -19.44
CA CYS A 25 -11.85 -5.33 -19.47
C CYS A 25 -13.36 -5.14 -19.39
N THR A 26 -14.08 -5.67 -20.38
CA THR A 26 -15.54 -5.66 -20.45
C THR A 26 -16.21 -6.61 -19.44
N ALA A 27 -15.46 -7.52 -18.82
CA ALA A 27 -15.93 -8.43 -17.76
C ALA A 27 -14.84 -8.63 -16.67
N PRO A 28 -14.59 -7.62 -15.81
CA PRO A 28 -13.50 -7.62 -14.83
C PRO A 28 -13.57 -8.80 -13.85
N GLU A 29 -14.77 -9.20 -13.42
CA GLU A 29 -14.97 -10.26 -12.43
C GLU A 29 -14.54 -11.66 -12.94
N ALA A 30 -14.75 -11.96 -14.23
CA ALA A 30 -14.38 -13.25 -14.82
C ALA A 30 -12.87 -13.43 -14.99
N ARG A 31 -12.14 -12.34 -15.32
CA ARG A 31 -10.67 -12.38 -15.39
C ARG A 31 -9.99 -12.34 -14.02
N LEU A 32 -10.61 -11.68 -13.03
CA LEU A 32 -10.16 -11.73 -11.65
C LEU A 32 -10.14 -13.15 -11.09
N ALA A 33 -11.06 -14.02 -11.52
CA ALA A 33 -11.10 -15.42 -11.11
C ALA A 33 -9.92 -16.27 -11.64
N THR A 34 -9.29 -15.85 -12.75
CA THR A 34 -8.23 -16.64 -13.43
C THR A 34 -6.83 -16.02 -13.37
N ALA A 35 -6.70 -14.79 -12.87
CA ALA A 35 -5.42 -14.11 -12.74
C ALA A 35 -4.53 -14.74 -11.65
N ALA A 36 -3.27 -15.00 -11.99
CA ALA A 36 -2.25 -15.57 -11.10
C ALA A 36 -1.30 -14.52 -10.51
N PHE A 37 -1.09 -13.41 -11.22
CA PHE A 37 -0.13 -12.35 -10.87
C PHE A 37 -0.82 -10.99 -10.79
N PHE A 38 -0.58 -10.28 -9.69
CA PHE A 38 -1.20 -9.00 -9.38
C PHE A 38 -0.10 -7.96 -9.15
N GLY A 39 0.08 -7.07 -10.12
CA GLY A 39 0.95 -5.92 -9.94
C GLY A 39 0.25 -4.88 -9.08
N TYR A 40 1.01 -4.17 -8.25
CA TYR A 40 0.50 -2.95 -7.63
C TYR A 40 0.14 -1.92 -8.71
N ARG A 41 -1.13 -1.51 -8.75
CA ARG A 41 -1.58 -0.31 -9.46
C ARG A 41 -2.13 0.67 -8.41
N PRO A 42 -1.83 1.98 -8.51
CA PRO A 42 -2.31 2.99 -7.55
C PRO A 42 -3.83 3.12 -7.50
N VAL A 43 -4.55 2.53 -8.46
CA VAL A 43 -6.01 2.44 -8.43
C VAL A 43 -6.40 1.18 -7.63
N GLU A 44 -6.55 1.36 -6.33
CA GLU A 44 -6.91 0.36 -5.33
C GLU A 44 -8.25 -0.32 -5.70
N ARG A 45 -8.20 -1.40 -6.48
CA ARG A 45 -9.37 -2.24 -6.79
C ARG A 45 -9.06 -3.71 -6.51
N PRO A 46 -10.06 -4.49 -6.04
CA PRO A 46 -9.86 -5.88 -5.67
C PRO A 46 -9.23 -6.77 -6.76
N PRO A 47 -8.37 -7.74 -6.38
CA PRO A 47 -7.91 -8.00 -5.02
C PRO A 47 -6.93 -6.89 -4.62
N ALA A 48 -7.18 -6.26 -3.47
CA ALA A 48 -6.43 -5.10 -3.01
C ALA A 48 -4.96 -5.52 -2.81
N VAL A 49 -4.11 -5.26 -3.81
CA VAL A 49 -2.66 -5.28 -3.63
C VAL A 49 -2.35 -4.02 -2.84
N ILE A 50 -2.08 -4.20 -1.56
CA ILE A 50 -1.63 -3.09 -0.72
C ILE A 50 -0.22 -2.64 -1.14
N PRO A 51 0.17 -1.39 -0.86
CA PRO A 51 1.54 -0.93 -1.05
C PRO A 51 2.54 -1.89 -0.41
N ALA A 52 3.68 -2.13 -1.07
CA ALA A 52 4.72 -3.04 -0.55
C ALA A 52 5.15 -2.69 0.88
N ALA A 53 5.26 -1.39 1.18
CA ALA A 53 5.57 -0.87 2.51
C ALA A 53 4.60 -1.36 3.61
N LEU A 54 3.35 -1.64 3.25
CA LEU A 54 2.32 -2.17 4.16
C LEU A 54 2.18 -3.69 4.06
N ALA A 55 2.72 -4.34 3.02
CA ALA A 55 2.76 -5.79 2.91
C ALA A 55 3.76 -6.39 3.90
N ALA A 56 4.99 -5.89 3.93
CA ALA A 56 6.03 -6.38 4.82
C ALA A 56 6.95 -5.24 5.28
N PRO A 57 7.25 -5.13 6.59
CA PRO A 57 8.18 -4.11 7.08
C PRO A 57 9.59 -4.25 6.48
N GLU A 58 9.97 -5.47 6.08
CA GLU A 58 11.27 -5.76 5.51
C GLU A 58 11.52 -5.06 4.17
N PHE A 59 10.48 -4.54 3.50
CA PHE A 59 10.62 -3.79 2.25
C PHE A 59 10.89 -2.29 2.46
N GLU A 60 10.61 -1.76 3.66
CA GLU A 60 10.74 -0.33 3.97
C GLU A 60 12.16 0.22 3.78
N PRO A 61 13.25 -0.45 4.23
CA PRO A 61 14.61 0.07 4.06
C PRO A 61 14.92 0.39 2.59
N ILE A 62 14.58 -0.51 1.66
CA ILE A 62 14.83 -0.34 0.23
C ILE A 62 14.01 0.82 -0.33
N LEU A 63 12.71 0.89 0.01
CA LEU A 63 11.83 1.99 -0.44
C LEU A 63 12.35 3.36 0.03
N ARG A 64 12.79 3.44 1.28
CA ARG A 64 13.38 4.65 1.86
C ARG A 64 14.66 5.04 1.13
N ALA A 65 15.59 4.09 0.95
CA ALA A 65 16.84 4.34 0.24
C ALA A 65 16.63 4.72 -1.23
N ALA A 66 15.60 4.18 -1.89
CA ALA A 66 15.29 4.53 -3.28
C ALA A 66 14.68 5.94 -3.44
N TYR A 67 13.89 6.39 -2.46
CA TYR A 67 13.18 7.69 -2.53
C TYR A 67 13.98 8.86 -1.93
N SER A 68 14.75 8.59 -0.87
CA SER A 68 15.56 9.59 -0.16
C SER A 68 16.89 8.96 0.25
N PRO A 69 17.80 8.72 -0.72
CA PRO A 69 19.09 8.12 -0.43
C PRO A 69 19.92 9.06 0.44
N GLU A 70 20.36 8.58 1.60
CA GLU A 70 21.30 9.31 2.45
C GLU A 70 22.73 9.03 1.99
N GLN A 71 23.53 10.09 1.82
CA GLN A 71 24.93 9.94 1.45
C GLN A 71 25.70 9.33 2.63
N PRO A 72 26.46 8.23 2.44
CA PRO A 72 27.28 7.69 3.50
C PRO A 72 28.30 8.73 3.97
N HIS A 73 28.34 8.99 5.28
CA HIS A 73 29.21 10.01 5.86
C HIS A 73 30.71 9.75 5.64
N ASP A 74 31.11 8.50 5.37
CA ASP A 74 32.50 8.11 5.11
C ASP A 74 32.59 6.84 4.24
N LEU A 75 32.96 6.99 2.97
CA LEU A 75 33.13 5.89 2.02
C LEU A 75 34.37 5.02 2.31
N SER A 76 35.29 5.49 3.16
CA SER A 76 36.55 4.80 3.45
C SER A 76 36.47 3.83 4.64
N ARG A 77 35.40 3.90 5.44
CA ARG A 77 35.15 2.96 6.53
C ARG A 77 34.65 1.61 6.01
N GLN A 78 35.16 0.52 6.58
CA GLN A 78 34.48 -0.78 6.48
C GLN A 78 33.25 -0.73 7.38
N PRO A 79 32.01 -1.02 6.91
CA PRO A 79 31.63 -1.86 5.76
C PRO A 79 31.35 -1.13 4.44
N THR A 80 31.28 0.21 4.44
CA THR A 80 30.92 1.04 3.28
C THR A 80 31.89 0.84 2.09
N ALA A 81 33.18 0.67 2.35
CA ALA A 81 34.18 0.38 1.32
C ALA A 81 33.90 -0.93 0.55
N CYS A 82 33.43 -1.98 1.23
CA CYS A 82 33.09 -3.26 0.60
C CYS A 82 31.86 -3.12 -0.29
N LEU A 83 30.83 -2.41 0.17
CA LEU A 83 29.62 -2.14 -0.61
C LEU A 83 29.92 -1.26 -1.83
N PHE A 84 30.82 -0.28 -1.68
CA PHE A 84 31.28 0.53 -2.80
C PHE A 84 31.99 -0.33 -3.85
N GLN A 85 32.88 -1.24 -3.44
CA GLN A 85 33.52 -2.19 -4.34
C GLN A 85 32.47 -3.10 -5.02
N ALA A 86 31.50 -3.62 -4.27
CA ALA A 86 30.42 -4.43 -4.83
C ALA A 86 29.62 -3.65 -5.88
N ALA A 87 29.28 -2.38 -5.62
CA ALA A 87 28.58 -1.53 -6.59
C ALA A 87 29.39 -1.33 -7.88
N ARG A 88 30.70 -1.09 -7.77
CA ARG A 88 31.60 -0.94 -8.92
C ARG A 88 31.72 -2.22 -9.74
N GLU A 89 31.88 -3.36 -9.07
CA GLU A 89 31.94 -4.67 -9.74
C GLU A 89 30.60 -5.01 -10.42
N LEU A 90 29.47 -4.60 -9.84
CA LEU A 90 28.16 -4.76 -10.47
C LEU A 90 28.06 -3.92 -11.76
N GLN A 91 28.55 -2.68 -11.76
CA GLN A 91 28.59 -1.83 -12.95
C GLN A 91 29.43 -2.48 -14.07
N VAL A 92 30.60 -3.04 -13.73
CA VAL A 92 31.46 -3.77 -14.67
C VAL A 92 30.75 -5.02 -15.20
N LEU A 93 30.13 -5.79 -14.32
CA LEU A 93 29.39 -7.00 -14.67
C LEU A 93 28.24 -6.70 -15.63
N ALA A 94 27.43 -5.68 -15.31
CA ALA A 94 26.25 -5.27 -16.09
C ALA A 94 26.62 -4.65 -17.44
N SER A 95 27.81 -4.05 -17.55
CA SER A 95 28.34 -3.51 -18.82
C SER A 95 29.00 -4.57 -19.71
N GLY A 96 29.12 -5.81 -19.22
CA GLY A 96 29.78 -6.90 -19.95
C GLY A 96 28.94 -7.41 -21.12
N LEU A 97 29.62 -7.80 -22.21
CA LEU A 97 28.99 -8.52 -23.32
C LEU A 97 29.09 -10.04 -23.07
N TYR A 98 27.94 -10.70 -22.98
CA TYR A 98 27.86 -12.13 -22.72
C TYR A 98 27.25 -12.86 -23.92
N SER A 99 27.92 -13.92 -24.37
CA SER A 99 27.42 -14.77 -25.46
C SER A 99 26.36 -15.77 -24.99
N LYS A 100 26.30 -16.05 -23.68
CA LYS A 100 25.34 -16.97 -23.05
C LYS A 100 24.77 -16.36 -21.78
N GLU A 101 23.45 -16.44 -21.62
CA GLU A 101 22.73 -15.99 -20.41
C GLU A 101 23.22 -16.70 -19.14
N LYS A 102 23.61 -17.98 -19.27
CA LYS A 102 24.19 -18.75 -18.16
C LYS A 102 25.44 -18.10 -17.58
N ASP A 103 26.28 -17.49 -18.41
CA ASP A 103 27.55 -16.92 -17.97
C ASP A 103 27.32 -15.61 -17.19
N LEU A 104 26.42 -14.75 -17.70
CA LEU A 104 25.95 -13.56 -16.97
C LEU A 104 25.37 -13.96 -15.61
N ARG A 105 24.47 -14.95 -15.60
CA ARG A 105 23.80 -15.42 -14.40
C ARG A 105 24.79 -15.97 -13.37
N ASN A 106 25.76 -16.78 -13.78
CA ASN A 106 26.78 -17.30 -12.87
C ASN A 106 27.61 -16.17 -12.24
N ARG A 107 28.08 -15.21 -13.04
CA ARG A 107 28.82 -14.06 -12.49
C ARG A 107 27.97 -13.22 -11.55
N PHE A 108 26.68 -13.07 -11.83
CA PHE A 108 25.77 -12.30 -10.99
C PHE A 108 25.60 -12.95 -9.61
N LEU A 109 25.56 -14.28 -9.54
CA LEU A 109 25.60 -15.00 -8.28
C LEU A 109 26.92 -14.86 -7.55
N ASP A 110 28.04 -15.00 -8.25
CA ASP A 110 29.36 -14.88 -7.65
C ASP A 110 29.53 -13.48 -7.04
N TRP A 111 29.03 -12.44 -7.72
CA TRP A 111 28.96 -11.08 -7.19
C TRP A 111 28.09 -10.99 -5.94
N HIS A 112 26.86 -11.51 -6.00
CA HIS A 112 25.91 -11.47 -4.88
C HIS A 112 26.43 -12.21 -3.63
N GLN A 113 27.06 -13.37 -3.82
CA GLN A 113 27.57 -14.21 -2.74
C GLN A 113 28.92 -13.73 -2.20
N GLY A 114 29.84 -13.38 -3.10
CA GLY A 114 31.23 -13.12 -2.74
C GLY A 114 31.52 -11.68 -2.32
N LEU A 115 30.88 -10.71 -2.99
CA LEU A 115 31.20 -9.29 -2.83
C LEU A 115 30.15 -8.55 -1.99
N LEU A 116 28.86 -8.83 -2.19
CA LEU A 116 27.82 -8.21 -1.38
C LEU A 116 27.81 -8.80 0.05
N GLN A 117 28.24 -10.06 0.23
CA GLN A 117 28.47 -10.75 1.51
C GLN A 117 27.31 -10.71 2.51
N VAL A 118 26.08 -10.44 2.06
CA VAL A 118 24.94 -10.30 2.96
C VAL A 118 24.49 -11.68 3.48
N LEU A 119 24.50 -12.73 2.65
CA LEU A 119 23.99 -14.06 3.02
C LEU A 119 24.90 -15.20 2.53
N LYS A 120 25.06 -16.26 3.34
CA LYS A 120 25.60 -17.56 2.87
C LYS A 120 24.47 -18.38 2.21
N VAL A 121 24.71 -18.87 1.00
CA VAL A 121 23.67 -19.46 0.11
C VAL A 121 23.72 -20.99 0.13
N ASN A 122 22.55 -21.63 0.11
CA ASN A 122 22.38 -23.01 -0.36
C ASN A 122 21.81 -22.96 -1.79
N GLU A 123 22.53 -23.48 -2.78
CA GLU A 123 22.01 -23.58 -4.15
C GLU A 123 20.86 -24.60 -4.18
N VAL A 124 19.69 -24.20 -4.69
CA VAL A 124 18.53 -25.10 -4.84
C VAL A 124 18.10 -25.19 -6.30
N SER A 125 18.17 -26.41 -6.86
CA SER A 125 17.66 -26.71 -8.20
C SER A 125 16.15 -26.97 -8.13
N LEU A 126 15.33 -26.08 -8.71
CA LEU A 126 13.91 -26.36 -8.95
C LEU A 126 13.76 -27.22 -10.21
N VAL A 127 13.13 -28.40 -10.07
CA VAL A 127 12.80 -29.30 -11.20
C VAL A 127 11.38 -28.99 -11.69
N TYR A 128 11.24 -28.79 -13.01
CA TYR A 128 9.94 -28.53 -13.65
C TYR A 128 9.05 -29.79 -13.64
N PRO A 129 7.82 -29.76 -13.13
CA PRO A 129 6.83 -30.80 -13.38
C PRO A 129 5.97 -30.38 -14.59
N GLY A 130 6.45 -30.63 -15.80
CA GLY A 130 5.69 -30.39 -17.04
C GLY A 130 6.31 -31.16 -18.20
N PRO A 131 5.53 -31.53 -19.24
CA PRO A 131 6.02 -32.37 -20.33
C PRO A 131 7.18 -31.65 -20.99
N ALA A 132 8.32 -32.34 -21.08
CA ALA A 132 9.54 -31.81 -21.67
C ALA A 132 9.21 -31.15 -23.02
N PRO A 133 9.74 -29.95 -23.34
CA PRO A 133 9.77 -29.53 -24.72
C PRO A 133 10.47 -30.63 -25.50
N SER A 134 9.80 -31.14 -26.53
CA SER A 134 10.31 -32.19 -27.41
C SER A 134 11.47 -31.64 -28.24
N SER A 135 12.62 -31.45 -27.62
CA SER A 135 13.96 -31.46 -28.18
C SER A 135 14.95 -30.92 -27.14
N ALA A 136 16.11 -31.58 -27.10
CA ALA A 136 17.29 -31.28 -26.29
C ALA A 136 17.29 -31.82 -24.84
N THR A 137 18.17 -32.81 -24.67
CA THR A 137 18.72 -33.44 -23.48
C THR A 137 19.40 -32.46 -22.51
N GLY A 138 18.67 -31.45 -22.01
CA GLY A 138 19.13 -30.53 -20.98
C GLY A 138 18.52 -30.85 -19.62
N LYS A 139 19.34 -31.26 -18.64
CA LYS A 139 18.95 -31.10 -17.22
C LYS A 139 18.55 -29.63 -17.00
N PRO A 140 17.47 -29.33 -16.25
CA PRO A 140 17.13 -27.94 -15.94
C PRO A 140 18.33 -27.29 -15.25
N ALA A 141 18.77 -26.13 -15.76
CA ALA A 141 19.88 -25.43 -15.16
C ALA A 141 19.48 -24.95 -13.76
N PRO A 142 20.35 -25.10 -12.73
CA PRO A 142 20.08 -24.55 -11.41
C PRO A 142 19.79 -23.05 -11.54
N ARG A 143 18.72 -22.61 -10.87
CA ARG A 143 18.33 -21.21 -10.77
C ARG A 143 18.68 -20.71 -9.37
N GLN A 144 18.97 -19.43 -9.28
CA GLN A 144 19.70 -18.86 -8.16
C GLN A 144 18.71 -18.36 -7.10
N LEU A 145 18.44 -19.26 -6.15
CA LEU A 145 17.57 -19.01 -5.02
C LEU A 145 18.41 -18.87 -3.77
N VAL A 146 18.06 -17.92 -2.91
CA VAL A 146 18.61 -17.84 -1.56
C VAL A 146 17.50 -18.16 -0.57
N LEU A 147 17.77 -19.10 0.33
CA LEU A 147 16.78 -19.63 1.26
C LEU A 147 17.06 -19.23 2.72
N GLY A 148 15.98 -19.03 3.48
CA GLY A 148 15.95 -18.89 4.93
C GLY A 148 15.39 -20.15 5.59
N GLY A 149 15.97 -21.32 5.30
CA GLY A 149 15.40 -22.61 5.67
C GLY A 149 14.45 -23.14 4.60
N TYR A 150 13.16 -23.25 4.91
CA TYR A 150 12.13 -23.73 3.97
C TYR A 150 11.55 -22.63 3.06
N TYR A 151 11.99 -21.40 3.25
CA TYR A 151 11.36 -20.21 2.67
C TYR A 151 12.33 -19.50 1.75
N LEU A 152 11.78 -18.94 0.67
CA LEU A 152 12.51 -18.16 -0.30
C LEU A 152 12.76 -16.75 0.26
N VAL A 153 14.01 -16.31 0.22
CA VAL A 153 14.40 -14.95 0.65
C VAL A 153 14.56 -14.05 -0.55
N VAL A 154 15.34 -14.50 -1.54
CA VAL A 154 15.53 -13.77 -2.79
C VAL A 154 15.67 -14.69 -4.01
N LEU A 155 15.09 -14.23 -5.11
CA LEU A 155 15.29 -14.71 -6.47
C LEU A 155 16.28 -13.81 -7.20
N LEU A 156 17.35 -14.39 -7.76
CA LEU A 156 18.25 -13.69 -8.66
C LEU A 156 17.92 -14.11 -10.10
N GLU A 157 17.45 -13.17 -10.92
CA GLU A 157 17.18 -13.40 -12.34
C GLU A 157 18.02 -12.42 -13.16
N ALA A 158 18.88 -12.98 -14.03
CA ALA A 158 19.72 -12.20 -14.92
C ALA A 158 19.43 -12.57 -16.37
N LYS A 159 19.18 -11.56 -17.20
CA LYS A 159 18.92 -11.71 -18.63
C LYS A 159 19.76 -10.78 -19.48
N LEU A 160 20.06 -11.26 -20.68
CA LEU A 160 20.71 -10.45 -21.71
C LEU A 160 19.74 -9.40 -22.26
N ASP A 161 20.28 -8.26 -22.69
CA ASP A 161 19.54 -7.12 -23.26
C ASP A 161 18.69 -7.51 -24.49
N VAL A 162 19.12 -8.52 -25.26
CA VAL A 162 18.45 -9.03 -26.48
C VAL A 162 17.88 -10.44 -26.32
N GLY A 163 17.53 -10.84 -25.09
CA GLY A 163 16.99 -12.17 -24.76
C GLY A 163 15.51 -12.37 -25.08
N LYS A 164 15.06 -13.64 -25.11
CA LYS A 164 13.63 -13.99 -25.22
C LYS A 164 13.00 -14.14 -23.83
N GLY A 165 11.78 -13.61 -23.68
CA GLY A 165 10.90 -13.82 -22.52
C GLY A 165 11.09 -12.80 -21.40
N GLU A 166 10.02 -12.56 -20.65
CA GLU A 166 9.93 -11.52 -19.63
C GLU A 166 10.50 -12.01 -18.27
N PRO A 167 11.65 -11.49 -17.80
CA PRO A 167 12.35 -11.98 -16.59
C PRO A 167 11.52 -11.83 -15.31
N MET A 168 10.75 -10.76 -15.18
CA MET A 168 9.82 -10.59 -14.05
C MET A 168 8.77 -11.72 -14.02
N ILE A 169 8.07 -11.96 -15.13
CA ILE A 169 7.03 -13.01 -15.19
C ILE A 169 7.62 -14.40 -14.91
N GLN A 170 8.84 -14.65 -15.40
CA GLN A 170 9.56 -15.88 -15.10
C GLN A 170 9.85 -16.00 -13.59
N SER A 171 10.34 -14.93 -12.97
CA SER A 171 10.60 -14.86 -11.52
C SER A 171 9.33 -15.13 -10.69
N LEU A 172 8.20 -14.53 -11.06
CA LEU A 172 6.91 -14.77 -10.41
C LEU A 172 6.47 -16.24 -10.53
N ARG A 173 6.71 -16.87 -11.68
CA ARG A 173 6.41 -18.30 -11.87
C ARG A 173 7.32 -19.19 -11.03
N TYR A 174 8.61 -18.85 -10.88
CA TYR A 174 9.50 -19.62 -9.99
C TYR A 174 9.12 -19.50 -8.54
N TYR A 175 8.70 -18.31 -8.11
CA TYR A 175 8.14 -18.11 -6.80
C TYR A 175 6.92 -19.04 -6.55
N GLN A 176 5.97 -19.14 -7.49
CA GLN A 176 4.82 -20.07 -7.37
C GLN A 176 5.26 -21.54 -7.29
N LEU A 177 6.18 -21.94 -8.18
CA LEU A 177 6.69 -23.32 -8.23
C LEU A 177 7.42 -23.70 -6.94
N PHE A 178 8.17 -22.77 -6.35
CA PHE A 178 8.88 -23.00 -5.09
C PHE A 178 7.91 -23.40 -3.97
N TYR A 179 6.74 -22.77 -3.90
CA TYR A 179 5.68 -23.10 -2.95
C TYR A 179 4.64 -24.10 -3.50
N GLY A 180 5.06 -24.93 -4.45
CA GLY A 180 4.30 -26.09 -4.90
C GLY A 180 2.96 -25.76 -5.57
N ASP A 181 2.84 -24.60 -6.22
CA ASP A 181 1.61 -24.16 -6.90
C ASP A 181 0.37 -24.17 -5.98
N GLY A 182 0.54 -23.78 -4.72
CA GLY A 182 -0.53 -23.74 -3.72
C GLY A 182 -0.60 -24.99 -2.83
N LYS A 183 0.04 -26.11 -3.20
CA LYS A 183 -0.02 -27.36 -2.42
C LYS A 183 0.55 -27.20 -1.01
N THR A 184 1.59 -26.37 -0.84
CA THR A 184 2.22 -26.16 0.46
C THR A 184 1.29 -25.47 1.46
N TRP A 185 0.35 -24.64 1.01
CA TRP A 185 -0.67 -24.02 1.88
C TRP A 185 -1.66 -25.04 2.43
N ALA A 186 -2.07 -26.00 1.61
CA ALA A 186 -2.94 -27.08 2.05
C ALA A 186 -2.24 -28.01 3.06
N GLN A 187 -0.93 -28.18 2.92
CA GLN A 187 -0.14 -29.03 3.80
C GLN A 187 0.17 -28.39 5.16
N PHE A 188 0.38 -27.06 5.19
CA PHE A 188 0.76 -26.31 6.40
C PHE A 188 -0.10 -25.05 6.58
N PRO A 189 -1.41 -25.23 6.84
CA PRO A 189 -2.38 -24.13 6.81
C PRO A 189 -2.18 -23.12 7.94
N ALA A 190 -1.67 -23.51 9.11
CA ALA A 190 -1.44 -22.55 10.18
C ALA A 190 -0.29 -21.60 9.82
N VAL A 191 0.86 -22.14 9.40
CA VAL A 191 2.04 -21.33 9.11
C VAL A 191 1.90 -20.56 7.79
N HIS A 192 1.50 -21.21 6.69
CA HIS A 192 1.40 -20.55 5.38
C HIS A 192 0.13 -19.68 5.27
N GLY A 193 -0.92 -19.98 6.04
CA GLY A 193 -2.07 -19.10 6.18
C GLY A 193 -1.74 -17.83 6.96
N SER A 194 -0.85 -17.90 7.95
CA SER A 194 -0.51 -16.75 8.80
C SER A 194 0.38 -15.69 8.17
N ASP A 195 1.04 -15.98 7.04
CA ASP A 195 2.11 -15.15 6.50
C ASP A 195 2.02 -14.99 4.99
N ILE A 196 2.31 -13.79 4.49
CA ILE A 196 2.31 -13.50 3.05
C ILE A 196 3.54 -14.04 2.32
N LEU A 197 4.55 -14.56 3.03
CA LEU A 197 5.80 -15.10 2.50
C LEU A 197 6.56 -14.08 1.62
N PRO A 198 6.88 -12.89 2.17
CA PRO A 198 7.54 -11.84 1.39
C PRO A 198 8.94 -12.27 0.91
N SER A 199 9.23 -12.07 -0.37
CA SER A 199 10.56 -12.30 -0.95
C SER A 199 11.00 -11.12 -1.80
N LEU A 200 12.30 -11.03 -2.04
CA LEU A 200 12.87 -10.09 -3.00
C LEU A 200 13.10 -10.77 -4.35
N VAL A 201 13.03 -9.99 -5.41
CA VAL A 201 13.50 -10.36 -6.74
C VAL A 201 14.52 -9.31 -7.15
N LEU A 202 15.76 -9.74 -7.36
CA LEU A 202 16.83 -8.90 -7.89
C LEU A 202 16.98 -9.21 -9.38
N LEU A 203 16.56 -8.26 -10.21
CA LEU A 203 16.52 -8.38 -11.67
C LEU A 203 17.70 -7.64 -12.28
N LEU A 204 18.51 -8.36 -13.07
CA LEU A 204 19.54 -7.77 -13.92
C LEU A 204 19.18 -7.99 -15.40
N GLU A 205 18.73 -6.94 -16.08
CA GLU A 205 18.25 -6.97 -17.46
C GLU A 205 19.18 -6.17 -18.36
N GLY A 206 20.15 -6.86 -18.99
CA GLY A 206 21.27 -6.20 -19.64
C GLY A 206 21.99 -5.27 -18.64
N PRO A 207 22.11 -3.96 -18.93
CA PRO A 207 22.74 -3.01 -18.02
C PRO A 207 21.79 -2.48 -16.94
N ARG A 208 20.57 -3.02 -16.76
CA ARG A 208 19.58 -2.46 -15.84
C ARG A 208 19.41 -3.32 -14.60
N LEU A 209 19.43 -2.70 -13.42
CA LEU A 209 19.14 -3.36 -12.14
C LEU A 209 17.82 -2.86 -11.57
N SER A 210 16.96 -3.79 -11.16
CA SER A 210 15.72 -3.48 -10.44
C SER A 210 15.56 -4.39 -9.23
N ILE A 211 15.09 -3.84 -8.12
CA ILE A 211 14.70 -4.63 -6.93
C ILE A 211 13.18 -4.61 -6.82
N CYS A 212 12.58 -5.78 -6.71
CA CYS A 212 11.13 -5.93 -6.60
C CYS A 212 10.76 -6.78 -5.38
N ALA A 213 9.64 -6.44 -4.77
CA ALA A 213 8.98 -7.26 -3.76
C ALA A 213 8.01 -8.21 -4.44
N VAL A 214 7.95 -9.44 -3.92
CA VAL A 214 6.94 -10.44 -4.26
C VAL A 214 6.39 -11.07 -3.00
N TRP A 215 5.10 -11.35 -2.97
CA TRP A 215 4.45 -12.02 -1.83
C TRP A 215 3.18 -12.72 -2.28
N THR A 216 2.66 -13.60 -1.44
CA THR A 216 1.37 -14.26 -1.64
C THR A 216 0.23 -13.39 -1.17
N ILE A 217 -0.82 -13.31 -1.99
CA ILE A 217 -2.09 -12.74 -1.56
C ILE A 217 -2.88 -13.82 -0.85
N TYR A 218 -3.11 -14.94 -1.53
CA TYR A 218 -3.83 -16.12 -1.06
C TYR A 218 -3.49 -17.33 -1.94
N GLU A 219 -3.29 -18.50 -1.33
CA GLU A 219 -2.91 -19.76 -1.99
C GLU A 219 -1.76 -19.58 -3.02
N ASN A 220 -2.07 -19.66 -4.32
CA ASN A 220 -1.12 -19.62 -5.42
C ASN A 220 -1.09 -18.26 -6.15
N ARG A 221 -1.72 -17.22 -5.60
CA ARG A 221 -1.75 -15.88 -6.21
C ARG A 221 -0.62 -15.03 -5.68
N VAL A 222 0.13 -14.41 -6.59
CA VAL A 222 1.33 -13.64 -6.26
C VAL A 222 1.07 -12.16 -6.53
N ALA A 223 1.29 -11.34 -5.52
CA ALA A 223 1.43 -9.91 -5.66
C ALA A 223 2.90 -9.54 -5.90
N TYR A 224 3.12 -8.46 -6.63
CA TYR A 224 4.45 -7.89 -6.79
C TYR A 224 4.40 -6.37 -6.90
N ALA A 225 5.50 -5.73 -6.51
CA ALA A 225 5.69 -4.29 -6.65
C ALA A 225 7.18 -3.96 -6.81
N PRO A 226 7.54 -2.99 -7.66
CA PRO A 226 8.90 -2.45 -7.70
C PRO A 226 9.20 -1.74 -6.37
N LEU A 227 10.37 -2.01 -5.79
CA LEU A 227 10.89 -1.28 -4.62
C LEU A 227 11.86 -0.17 -5.02
N THR A 228 12.45 -0.29 -6.21
CA THR A 228 13.36 0.70 -6.78
C THR A 228 12.92 1.06 -8.20
N PRO A 229 13.34 2.21 -8.73
CA PRO A 229 13.39 2.41 -10.16
C PRO A 229 14.36 1.40 -10.81
N SER A 230 14.31 1.32 -12.14
CA SER A 230 15.29 0.56 -12.93
C SER A 230 16.58 1.38 -13.08
N TYR A 231 17.62 1.01 -12.34
CA TYR A 231 18.92 1.69 -12.38
C TYR A 231 19.70 1.26 -13.62
N TYR A 232 20.06 2.22 -14.46
CA TYR A 232 20.96 1.97 -15.59
C TYR A 232 22.42 1.98 -15.11
N LEU A 233 23.10 0.84 -15.22
CA LEU A 233 24.43 0.59 -14.67
C LEU A 233 25.57 0.78 -15.67
N ALA A 234 25.26 0.90 -16.98
CA ALA A 234 26.29 1.11 -17.99
C ALA A 234 26.71 2.59 -18.07
N ASN A 235 28.03 2.82 -18.06
CA ASN A 235 28.77 4.06 -18.35
C ASN A 235 27.97 5.37 -18.41
N GLN A 236 28.02 6.15 -17.33
CA GLN A 236 27.97 7.61 -17.38
C GLN A 236 29.38 8.12 -17.72
N PRO A 237 29.65 8.66 -18.92
CA PRO A 237 30.96 9.23 -19.24
C PRO A 237 31.17 10.51 -18.42
N GLY A 238 31.96 10.41 -17.35
CA GLY A 238 32.40 11.58 -16.58
C GLY A 238 32.21 11.45 -15.07
N GLY A 239 32.92 10.52 -14.42
CA GLY A 239 33.37 10.66 -13.03
C GLY A 239 32.36 10.84 -11.89
N ASP A 240 31.05 11.00 -12.15
CA ASP A 240 30.08 11.30 -11.11
C ASP A 240 29.96 10.13 -10.14
N LEU A 241 30.41 10.39 -8.91
CA LEU A 241 30.27 9.48 -7.78
C LEU A 241 28.80 9.39 -7.32
N GLU A 242 27.94 10.31 -7.79
CA GLU A 242 26.57 10.46 -7.33
C GLU A 242 25.67 9.24 -7.59
N PRO A 243 25.57 8.72 -8.82
CA PRO A 243 24.83 7.48 -9.08
C PRO A 243 25.40 6.26 -8.33
N THR A 244 26.70 6.27 -8.03
CA THR A 244 27.37 5.13 -7.38
C THR A 244 27.04 5.08 -5.90
N TRP A 245 27.04 6.20 -5.17
CA TRP A 245 26.68 6.17 -3.75
C TRP A 245 25.18 5.92 -3.52
N GLN A 246 24.31 6.38 -4.43
CA GLN A 246 22.88 6.02 -4.39
C GLN A 246 22.69 4.50 -4.53
N LEU A 247 23.43 3.87 -5.46
CA LEU A 247 23.44 2.41 -5.59
C LEU A 247 23.97 1.73 -4.33
N VAL A 248 25.01 2.28 -3.68
CA VAL A 248 25.52 1.78 -2.39
C VAL A 248 24.45 1.85 -1.30
N ALA A 249 23.73 2.97 -1.18
CA ALA A 249 22.65 3.12 -0.21
C ALA A 249 21.54 2.08 -0.41
N VAL A 250 21.13 1.87 -1.67
CA VAL A 250 20.12 0.87 -2.04
C VAL A 250 20.61 -0.56 -1.78
N LEU A 251 21.86 -0.88 -2.10
CA LEU A 251 22.45 -2.19 -1.84
C LEU A 251 22.62 -2.48 -0.34
N ASN A 252 22.95 -1.45 0.46
CA ASN A 252 22.98 -1.56 1.91
C ASN A 252 21.59 -1.88 2.46
N ALA A 253 20.58 -1.09 2.06
CA ALA A 253 19.19 -1.30 2.46
C ALA A 253 18.65 -2.67 2.01
N TYR A 254 19.00 -3.11 0.81
CA TYR A 254 18.73 -4.47 0.34
C TYR A 254 19.38 -5.51 1.26
N GLY A 255 20.61 -5.29 1.69
CA GLY A 255 21.29 -6.16 2.64
C GLY A 255 20.57 -6.27 3.99
N GLU A 256 20.13 -5.13 4.54
CA GLU A 256 19.34 -5.08 5.76
C GLU A 256 18.01 -5.84 5.62
N SER A 257 17.29 -5.62 4.52
CA SER A 257 16.04 -6.32 4.20
C SER A 257 16.23 -7.84 4.13
N LEU A 258 17.31 -8.32 3.52
CA LEU A 258 17.64 -9.74 3.45
C LEU A 258 17.84 -10.37 4.84
N VAL A 259 18.56 -9.68 5.73
CA VAL A 259 18.76 -10.14 7.12
C VAL A 259 17.43 -10.21 7.87
N GLN A 260 16.59 -9.18 7.74
CA GLN A 260 15.27 -9.16 8.38
C GLN A 260 14.36 -10.29 7.88
N LEU A 261 14.33 -10.54 6.56
CA LEU A 261 13.58 -11.67 5.98
C LEU A 261 14.09 -13.01 6.49
N GLN A 262 15.41 -13.18 6.64
CA GLN A 262 15.95 -14.40 7.22
C GLN A 262 15.52 -14.61 8.68
N GLU A 263 15.56 -13.56 9.51
CA GLU A 263 15.11 -13.65 10.89
C GLU A 263 13.61 -13.97 10.98
N ARG A 264 12.79 -13.37 10.11
CA ARG A 264 11.38 -13.73 9.96
C ARG A 264 11.23 -15.21 9.65
N TYR A 265 11.96 -15.72 8.65
CA TYR A 265 11.84 -17.11 8.23
C TYR A 265 12.42 -18.14 9.19
N LYS A 266 13.40 -17.76 10.01
CA LYS A 266 13.83 -18.59 11.15
C LYS A 266 12.66 -18.83 12.12
N LYS A 267 11.87 -17.80 12.43
CA LYS A 267 10.69 -17.93 13.30
C LYS A 267 9.61 -18.82 12.67
N LEU A 268 9.31 -18.61 11.38
CA LEU A 268 8.35 -19.46 10.66
C LEU A 268 8.82 -20.91 10.55
N ALA A 269 10.11 -21.16 10.34
CA ALA A 269 10.64 -22.51 10.24
C ALA A 269 10.50 -23.29 11.56
N VAL A 270 10.65 -22.62 12.70
CA VAL A 270 10.37 -23.20 14.02
C VAL A 270 8.88 -23.55 14.14
N ALA A 271 7.99 -22.63 13.80
CA ALA A 271 6.55 -22.87 13.84
C ALA A 271 6.11 -24.01 12.92
N ARG A 272 6.69 -24.09 11.71
CA ARG A 272 6.43 -25.18 10.76
C ARG A 272 6.83 -26.54 11.32
N ARG A 273 8.00 -26.66 11.94
CA ARG A 273 8.42 -27.90 12.60
C ARG A 273 7.48 -28.29 13.74
N GLN A 274 6.95 -27.32 14.48
CA GLN A 274 5.97 -27.58 15.53
C GLN A 274 4.62 -28.07 14.96
N GLU A 275 4.19 -27.53 13.82
CA GLU A 275 3.01 -28.00 13.07
C GLU A 275 3.23 -29.42 12.52
N GLU A 276 4.42 -29.71 11.95
CA GLU A 276 4.83 -31.05 11.49
C GLU A 276 4.85 -32.08 12.63
N ASP A 277 5.37 -31.71 13.80
CA ASP A 277 5.47 -32.57 14.98
C ASP A 277 4.14 -32.73 15.75
N CYS A 278 3.04 -32.13 15.28
CA CYS A 278 1.74 -32.09 15.99
C CYS A 278 1.85 -31.62 17.45
N ARG A 279 2.78 -30.69 17.75
CA ARG A 279 2.95 -30.17 19.13
C ARG A 279 1.72 -29.36 19.58
N THR A 280 1.52 -29.27 20.89
CA THR A 280 0.26 -28.80 21.53
C THR A 280 -0.33 -27.53 20.92
N ALA A 281 -1.66 -27.54 20.75
CA ALA A 281 -2.43 -26.50 20.06
C ALA A 281 -2.15 -25.06 20.54
N ALA A 282 -1.82 -24.87 21.82
CA ALA A 282 -1.53 -23.57 22.40
C ALA A 282 -0.29 -22.88 21.78
N SER A 283 0.73 -23.65 21.37
CA SER A 283 1.97 -23.09 20.79
C SER A 283 1.81 -22.53 19.37
N LEU A 284 0.74 -22.92 18.67
CA LEU A 284 0.42 -22.49 17.30
C LEU A 284 -0.79 -21.55 17.25
N GLU A 285 -1.39 -21.21 18.38
CA GLU A 285 -2.65 -20.48 18.42
C GLU A 285 -2.53 -19.07 17.82
N ALA A 286 -1.41 -18.38 18.06
CA ALA A 286 -1.12 -17.08 17.46
C ALA A 286 -1.06 -17.17 15.92
N PHE A 287 -0.38 -18.19 15.36
CA PHE A 287 -0.34 -18.42 13.91
C PHE A 287 -1.72 -18.76 13.35
N ARG A 288 -2.50 -19.59 14.04
CA ARG A 288 -3.88 -19.90 13.62
C ARG A 288 -4.79 -18.69 13.69
N ARG A 289 -4.61 -17.82 14.68
CA ARG A 289 -5.33 -16.55 14.78
C ARG A 289 -4.96 -15.64 13.61
N ALA A 290 -3.68 -15.45 13.33
CA ALA A 290 -3.21 -14.66 12.19
C ALA A 290 -3.73 -15.22 10.85
N ALA A 291 -3.71 -16.55 10.67
CA ALA A 291 -4.26 -17.22 9.49
C ALA A 291 -5.76 -16.98 9.34
N ARG A 292 -6.53 -17.05 10.44
CA ARG A 292 -7.97 -16.72 10.45
C ARG A 292 -8.20 -15.27 10.07
N LEU A 293 -7.48 -14.32 10.68
CA LEU A 293 -7.62 -12.89 10.36
C LEU A 293 -7.40 -12.61 8.87
N ARG A 294 -6.38 -13.25 8.26
CA ARG A 294 -6.10 -13.09 6.83
C ARG A 294 -7.17 -13.74 5.94
N ASN A 295 -7.72 -14.89 6.34
CA ASN A 295 -8.72 -15.62 5.56
C ASN A 295 -10.13 -15.02 5.65
N VAL A 296 -10.46 -14.30 6.74
CA VAL A 296 -11.79 -13.75 7.03
C VAL A 296 -11.97 -12.33 6.48
N ALA A 297 -10.92 -11.72 5.94
CA ALA A 297 -10.99 -10.38 5.40
C ALA A 297 -12.11 -10.29 4.34
N SER A 298 -13.19 -9.60 4.71
CA SER A 298 -14.39 -9.47 3.90
C SER A 298 -14.33 -8.18 3.10
N LEU A 299 -14.73 -8.24 1.84
CA LEU A 299 -14.93 -7.06 1.02
C LEU A 299 -16.35 -6.56 1.29
N VAL A 300 -16.47 -5.38 1.89
CA VAL A 300 -17.76 -4.71 2.02
C VAL A 300 -17.88 -3.72 0.88
N SER A 301 -18.81 -3.98 -0.05
CA SER A 301 -19.12 -3.07 -1.15
C SER A 301 -20.49 -2.43 -0.91
N GLU A 302 -20.59 -1.11 -1.11
CA GLU A 302 -21.88 -0.40 -1.13
C GLU A 302 -22.43 -0.34 -2.57
N PRO A 303 -23.46 -1.11 -2.95
CA PRO A 303 -24.07 -0.98 -4.27
C PRO A 303 -24.80 0.36 -4.41
N SER A 304 -24.91 0.89 -5.63
CA SER A 304 -25.81 2.01 -5.88
C SER A 304 -27.27 1.57 -5.75
N GLY A 305 -27.97 2.11 -4.76
CA GLY A 305 -29.42 1.94 -4.59
C GLY A 305 -29.86 0.72 -3.76
N ALA A 306 -28.93 -0.03 -3.16
CA ALA A 306 -29.28 -1.06 -2.19
C ALA A 306 -29.41 -0.47 -0.78
N PRO A 307 -30.40 -0.88 0.03
CA PRO A 307 -30.60 -0.38 1.39
C PRO A 307 -29.53 -0.85 2.39
N HIS A 308 -28.75 -1.89 2.04
CA HIS A 308 -27.71 -2.46 2.89
C HIS A 308 -26.42 -2.76 2.11
N PRO A 309 -25.24 -2.61 2.74
CA PRO A 309 -23.97 -2.99 2.15
C PRO A 309 -23.95 -4.51 1.86
N VAL A 310 -23.40 -4.89 0.71
CA VAL A 310 -23.25 -6.30 0.33
C VAL A 310 -21.87 -6.75 0.77
N VAL A 311 -21.82 -7.65 1.74
CA VAL A 311 -20.59 -8.32 2.17
C VAL A 311 -20.29 -9.43 1.18
N ARG A 312 -19.12 -9.38 0.54
CA ARG A 312 -18.58 -10.47 -0.25
C ARG A 312 -17.30 -10.96 0.41
N GLU A 313 -17.28 -12.20 0.85
CA GLU A 313 -16.05 -12.84 1.31
C GLU A 313 -15.09 -13.00 0.11
N ARG A 314 -13.95 -12.30 0.16
CA ARG A 314 -12.89 -12.42 -0.84
C ARG A 314 -11.54 -12.27 -0.14
N PRO A 315 -10.63 -13.26 -0.27
CA PRO A 315 -9.30 -13.14 0.30
C PRO A 315 -8.61 -11.85 -0.18
N CYS A 316 -8.10 -11.05 0.76
CA CYS A 316 -7.33 -9.85 0.46
C CYS A 316 -6.02 -9.84 1.26
N THR A 317 -5.05 -9.06 0.82
CA THR A 317 -3.82 -8.84 1.61
C THR A 317 -4.12 -7.75 2.63
N LEU A 318 -4.03 -8.09 3.91
CA LEU A 318 -4.11 -7.09 4.99
C LEU A 318 -2.73 -6.46 5.23
N PRO A 319 -2.66 -5.16 5.54
CA PRO A 319 -1.44 -4.54 6.04
C PRO A 319 -0.91 -5.27 7.26
N TYR A 320 0.40 -5.54 7.32
CA TYR A 320 1.00 -6.37 8.36
C TYR A 320 0.68 -5.86 9.78
N LYS A 321 0.54 -4.53 9.92
CA LYS A 321 0.27 -3.91 11.22
C LYS A 321 -1.13 -4.22 11.75
N LEU A 322 -2.10 -4.54 10.88
CA LEU A 322 -3.43 -4.99 11.30
C LEU A 322 -3.42 -6.39 11.95
N LEU A 323 -2.34 -7.15 11.76
CA LEU A 323 -2.15 -8.48 12.35
C LEU A 323 -1.42 -8.41 13.70
N ASP A 324 -1.10 -7.20 14.19
CA ASP A 324 -0.44 -7.01 15.47
C ASP A 324 -1.41 -7.30 16.63
N GLU A 325 -1.09 -8.31 17.43
CA GLU A 325 -1.93 -8.73 18.55
C GLU A 325 -2.09 -7.65 19.61
N GLN A 326 -1.13 -6.72 19.74
CA GLN A 326 -1.19 -5.59 20.67
C GLN A 326 -2.31 -4.62 20.34
N LEU A 327 -2.77 -4.58 19.08
CA LEU A 327 -3.90 -3.74 18.69
C LEU A 327 -5.25 -4.34 19.08
N GLY A 328 -5.30 -5.64 19.43
CA GLY A 328 -6.53 -6.29 19.89
C GLY A 328 -7.64 -6.36 18.83
N LEU A 329 -7.28 -6.37 17.55
CA LEU A 329 -8.24 -6.35 16.44
C LEU A 329 -8.84 -7.74 16.15
N SER A 330 -10.11 -7.75 15.78
CA SER A 330 -10.86 -8.87 15.19
C SER A 330 -11.85 -8.36 14.13
N ASP A 331 -12.46 -9.28 13.38
CA ASP A 331 -13.52 -8.98 12.39
C ASP A 331 -13.12 -7.89 11.38
N ILE A 332 -11.87 -7.94 10.93
CA ILE A 332 -11.28 -6.93 10.05
C ILE A 332 -11.91 -7.08 8.66
N ALA A 333 -12.50 -6.00 8.17
CA ALA A 333 -13.09 -5.93 6.83
C ALA A 333 -12.53 -4.74 6.06
N TYR A 334 -12.22 -4.93 4.78
CA TYR A 334 -11.83 -3.85 3.89
C TYR A 334 -13.08 -3.11 3.39
N LEU A 335 -13.06 -1.78 3.51
CA LEU A 335 -14.17 -0.93 3.12
C LEU A 335 -13.93 -0.33 1.73
N ASP A 336 -14.62 -0.88 0.72
CA ASP A 336 -14.52 -0.39 -0.66
C ASP A 336 -15.50 0.76 -0.89
N LEU A 337 -15.04 1.98 -0.63
CA LEU A 337 -15.84 3.18 -0.84
C LEU A 337 -15.82 3.59 -2.33
N ARG A 338 -17.01 3.81 -2.89
CA ARG A 338 -17.22 4.18 -4.30
C ARG A 338 -16.32 5.35 -4.74
N GLY A 339 -15.26 5.03 -5.48
CA GLY A 339 -14.40 6.00 -6.15
C GLY A 339 -13.28 6.62 -5.32
N GLY A 340 -13.09 6.21 -4.06
CA GLY A 340 -11.98 6.63 -3.22
C GLY A 340 -10.98 5.49 -3.03
N GLY A 341 -9.83 5.55 -3.68
CA GLY A 341 -8.72 4.60 -3.50
C GLY A 341 -8.01 4.83 -2.16
N GLY A 342 -8.71 4.57 -1.05
CA GLY A 342 -8.16 4.61 0.29
C GLY A 342 -8.13 3.23 0.96
N LEU A 343 -7.02 2.92 1.62
CA LEU A 343 -6.85 1.75 2.47
C LEU A 343 -7.62 1.93 3.78
N LEU A 344 -8.92 1.67 3.71
CA LEU A 344 -9.88 1.78 4.81
C LEU A 344 -10.33 0.39 5.27
N TYR A 345 -10.37 0.21 6.57
CA TYR A 345 -10.79 -1.03 7.21
C TYR A 345 -11.73 -0.74 8.37
N THR A 346 -12.69 -1.61 8.60
CA THR A 346 -13.44 -1.66 9.86
C THR A 346 -12.95 -2.86 10.68
N ALA A 347 -13.02 -2.77 11.99
CA ALA A 347 -12.67 -3.87 12.89
C ALA A 347 -13.41 -3.75 14.23
N THR A 348 -13.46 -4.85 14.96
CA THR A 348 -13.73 -4.85 16.39
C THR A 348 -12.40 -4.75 17.13
N GLN A 349 -12.29 -3.86 18.11
CA GLN A 349 -11.09 -3.69 18.93
C GLN A 349 -11.37 -4.00 20.39
N CYS A 350 -10.58 -4.90 20.96
CA CYS A 350 -10.52 -5.20 22.39
C CYS A 350 -9.17 -4.73 22.95
N CYS A 351 -9.18 -3.68 23.76
CA CYS A 351 -8.00 -3.09 24.36
C CYS A 351 -7.98 -3.27 25.88
N ASP A 352 -6.79 -3.42 26.45
CA ASP A 352 -6.62 -3.43 27.90
C ASP A 352 -7.12 -2.11 28.49
N GLY A 353 -8.05 -2.18 29.45
CA GLY A 353 -8.69 -1.00 30.07
C GLY A 353 -9.95 -0.48 29.37
N CYS A 354 -10.37 -1.07 28.25
CA CYS A 354 -11.62 -0.73 27.58
C CYS A 354 -12.82 -1.40 28.29
N THR A 355 -13.95 -0.70 28.41
CA THR A 355 -15.19 -1.20 29.07
C THR A 355 -15.93 -2.27 28.26
N GLY A 356 -15.37 -2.69 27.13
CA GLY A 356 -15.90 -3.69 26.21
C GLY A 356 -15.27 -3.58 24.83
N PRO A 357 -15.64 -4.48 23.89
CA PRO A 357 -15.26 -4.35 22.49
C PRO A 357 -15.85 -3.07 21.90
N ARG A 358 -15.07 -2.37 21.06
CA ARG A 358 -15.53 -1.19 20.31
C ARG A 358 -15.36 -1.39 18.80
N HIS A 359 -16.23 -0.76 18.02
CA HIS A 359 -16.13 -0.75 16.56
C HIS A 359 -15.26 0.42 16.11
N VAL A 360 -14.22 0.12 15.33
CA VAL A 360 -13.24 1.10 14.88
C VAL A 360 -13.15 1.15 13.37
N LEU A 361 -12.86 2.35 12.86
CA LEU A 361 -12.44 2.60 11.49
C LEU A 361 -10.92 2.80 11.50
N ILE A 362 -10.22 2.13 10.59
CA ILE A 362 -8.77 2.19 10.45
C ILE A 362 -8.45 2.69 9.05
N LYS A 363 -7.69 3.79 8.98
CA LYS A 363 -7.26 4.41 7.73
C LYS A 363 -5.75 4.43 7.63
N PHE A 364 -5.19 4.01 6.49
CA PHE A 364 -3.78 4.27 6.17
C PHE A 364 -3.69 5.50 5.27
N THR A 365 -3.04 6.56 5.76
CA THR A 365 -2.79 7.78 4.99
C THR A 365 -1.30 7.97 4.72
N GLY A 366 -0.97 8.41 3.51
CA GLY A 366 0.41 8.69 3.10
C GLY A 366 0.97 10.01 3.62
N ARG A 367 0.21 10.77 4.43
CA ARG A 367 0.56 12.11 4.89
C ARG A 367 0.68 12.16 6.41
N CYS A 368 1.26 13.26 6.91
CA CYS A 368 1.17 13.59 8.33
C CYS A 368 -0.30 13.84 8.67
N TYR A 369 -0.84 13.06 9.61
CA TYR A 369 -2.22 13.18 10.05
C TYR A 369 -2.33 14.30 11.09
N ALA A 370 -3.33 15.17 10.96
CA ALA A 370 -3.54 16.29 11.88
C ALA A 370 -4.16 15.85 13.21
N GLU A 371 -3.41 15.04 13.97
CA GLU A 371 -3.84 14.44 15.24
C GLU A 371 -4.34 15.50 16.24
N GLN A 372 -3.60 16.59 16.40
CA GLN A 372 -3.93 17.67 17.32
C GLN A 372 -5.29 18.31 17.00
N VAL A 373 -5.56 18.56 15.71
CA VAL A 373 -6.83 19.12 15.24
C VAL A 373 -7.97 18.14 15.48
N HIS A 374 -7.80 16.88 15.07
CA HIS A 374 -8.83 15.84 15.27
C HIS A 374 -9.17 15.68 16.76
N ARG A 375 -8.17 15.56 17.66
CA ARG A 375 -8.43 15.45 19.10
C ARG A 375 -9.12 16.69 19.67
N ALA A 376 -8.82 17.88 19.16
CA ALA A 376 -9.46 19.11 19.59
C ALA A 376 -10.93 19.16 19.15
N TRP A 377 -11.21 18.84 17.89
CA TRP A 377 -12.58 18.80 17.34
C TRP A 377 -13.41 17.69 18.00
N HIS A 378 -12.80 16.57 18.37
CA HIS A 378 -13.46 15.51 19.14
C HIS A 378 -13.88 16.00 20.54
N ARG A 379 -12.99 16.71 21.26
CA ARG A 379 -13.29 17.28 22.58
C ARG A 379 -14.47 18.27 22.53
N ALA A 380 -14.68 18.92 21.40
CA ALA A 380 -15.80 19.81 21.16
C ALA A 380 -17.08 19.09 20.69
N GLY A 381 -17.05 17.77 20.55
CA GLY A 381 -18.18 16.95 20.13
C GLY A 381 -18.45 16.96 18.63
N VAL A 382 -17.53 17.46 17.80
CA VAL A 382 -17.73 17.65 16.34
C VAL A 382 -16.81 16.77 15.48
N ALA A 383 -16.14 15.79 16.07
CA ALA A 383 -15.37 14.76 15.36
C ALA A 383 -15.51 13.39 16.08
N PRO A 384 -15.33 12.26 15.37
CA PRO A 384 -15.27 10.95 16.02
C PRO A 384 -14.13 10.89 17.04
N GLU A 385 -14.19 9.95 17.98
CA GLU A 385 -13.05 9.73 18.87
C GLU A 385 -11.82 9.23 18.09
N LEU A 386 -10.68 9.88 18.29
CA LEU A 386 -9.39 9.41 17.78
C LEU A 386 -8.71 8.52 18.82
N HIS A 387 -8.69 7.21 18.56
CA HIS A 387 -8.11 6.25 19.49
C HIS A 387 -6.59 6.19 19.41
N ASP A 388 -6.03 6.12 18.19
CA ASP A 388 -4.58 6.02 18.01
C ASP A 388 -4.11 6.51 16.62
N VAL A 389 -2.85 6.93 16.55
CA VAL A 389 -2.15 7.30 15.31
C VAL A 389 -0.77 6.65 15.33
N VAL A 390 -0.62 5.56 14.57
CA VAL A 390 0.62 4.78 14.53
C VAL A 390 1.38 5.08 13.26
N LYS A 391 2.67 5.42 13.36
CA LYS A 391 3.54 5.51 12.18
C LYS A 391 3.87 4.11 11.67
N VAL A 392 3.57 3.86 10.39
CA VAL A 392 3.76 2.56 9.73
C VAL A 392 4.36 2.80 8.34
N ALA A 393 5.63 2.42 8.14
CA ALA A 393 6.30 2.46 6.85
C ALA A 393 6.17 3.79 6.07
N GLY A 394 6.51 4.90 6.75
CA GLY A 394 6.40 6.26 6.21
C GLY A 394 4.96 6.79 6.06
N ARG A 395 3.96 6.05 6.56
CA ARG A 395 2.53 6.40 6.54
C ARG A 395 2.00 6.52 7.97
N ALA A 396 0.80 7.07 8.13
CA ALA A 396 0.06 7.00 9.39
C ALA A 396 -1.08 5.97 9.26
N MET A 397 -1.17 5.08 10.25
CA MET A 397 -2.33 4.22 10.51
C MET A 397 -3.16 4.89 11.60
N VAL A 398 -4.32 5.41 11.22
CA VAL A 398 -5.22 6.15 12.09
C VAL A 398 -6.35 5.23 12.52
N ILE A 399 -6.53 5.03 13.83
CA ILE A 399 -7.60 4.24 14.42
C ILE A 399 -8.58 5.19 15.10
N MET A 400 -9.83 5.20 14.65
CA MET A 400 -10.88 6.11 15.16
C MET A 400 -12.22 5.40 15.34
N GLU A 401 -13.15 6.06 16.04
CA GLU A 401 -14.54 5.60 16.18
C GLU A 401 -15.17 5.36 14.80
N HIS A 402 -15.84 4.22 14.65
CA HIS A 402 -16.60 3.92 13.43
C HIS A 402 -18.01 4.50 13.50
N LEU A 403 -18.26 5.57 12.75
CA LEU A 403 -19.58 6.18 12.59
C LEU A 403 -20.43 5.36 11.61
N ALA A 404 -21.04 4.28 12.11
CA ALA A 404 -21.61 3.23 11.28
C ALA A 404 -23.05 3.55 10.77
N PRO A 405 -23.41 3.10 9.55
CA PRO A 405 -24.75 3.36 8.98
C PRO A 405 -25.92 2.77 9.77
N ASP A 406 -25.73 1.62 10.42
CA ASP A 406 -26.71 0.96 11.28
C ASP A 406 -26.99 1.74 12.58
N GLN A 407 -26.07 2.63 12.97
CA GLN A 407 -26.24 3.60 14.06
C GLN A 407 -26.88 4.92 13.57
N GLY A 408 -27.30 5.00 12.31
CA GLY A 408 -27.97 6.15 11.72
C GLY A 408 -27.05 7.20 11.09
N TRP A 409 -25.73 6.97 11.08
CA TRP A 409 -24.76 7.87 10.46
C TRP A 409 -24.81 7.80 8.93
N LYS A 410 -24.82 8.96 8.28
CA LYS A 410 -24.75 9.09 6.82
C LYS A 410 -23.85 10.25 6.45
N ARG A 411 -23.14 10.16 5.31
CA ARG A 411 -22.44 11.33 4.76
C ARG A 411 -23.45 12.38 4.33
N LEU A 412 -23.11 13.65 4.46
CA LEU A 412 -23.97 14.72 3.98
C LEU A 412 -24.20 14.64 2.47
N SER A 413 -23.21 14.17 1.71
CA SER A 413 -23.34 13.90 0.26
C SER A 413 -24.43 12.87 -0.08
N ASP A 414 -24.80 12.01 0.88
CA ASP A 414 -25.79 10.96 0.67
C ASP A 414 -27.22 11.45 0.92
N PHE A 415 -27.40 12.67 1.44
CA PHE A 415 -28.72 13.30 1.58
C PHE A 415 -29.14 13.96 0.25
N PRO A 416 -30.27 13.54 -0.35
CA PRO A 416 -30.88 14.23 -1.47
C PRO A 416 -31.18 15.70 -1.13
N LEU A 417 -31.10 16.60 -2.11
CA LEU A 417 -31.39 18.03 -1.92
C LEU A 417 -32.73 18.32 -1.19
N PRO A 418 -33.84 17.62 -1.45
CA PRO A 418 -35.08 17.83 -0.70
C PRO A 418 -34.98 17.52 0.80
N GLN A 419 -34.03 16.68 1.20
CA GLN A 419 -33.77 16.32 2.60
C GLN A 419 -32.71 17.22 3.26
N ARG A 420 -32.05 18.10 2.50
CA ARG A 420 -31.12 19.12 3.03
C ARG A 420 -31.90 20.32 3.56
N THR A 421 -32.58 20.12 4.69
CA THR A 421 -33.46 21.12 5.31
C THR A 421 -32.67 22.29 5.89
N ALA A 422 -33.38 23.40 6.18
CA ALA A 422 -32.79 24.53 6.89
C ALA A 422 -32.24 24.15 8.28
N ALA A 423 -32.88 23.19 8.96
CA ALA A 423 -32.41 22.67 10.23
C ALA A 423 -31.08 21.90 10.10
N LEU A 424 -30.94 21.06 9.06
CA LEU A 424 -29.68 20.38 8.78
C LEU A 424 -28.57 21.37 8.43
N LYS A 425 -28.87 22.36 7.58
CA LYS A 425 -27.93 23.44 7.26
C LYS A 425 -27.45 24.16 8.52
N ALA A 426 -28.37 24.55 9.40
CA ALA A 426 -28.05 25.24 10.65
C ALA A 426 -27.19 24.37 11.57
N ALA A 427 -27.49 23.07 11.70
CA ALA A 427 -26.71 22.14 12.52
C ALA A 427 -25.26 21.98 12.00
N VAL A 428 -25.08 21.85 10.68
CA VAL A 428 -23.74 21.75 10.08
C VAL A 428 -22.94 23.05 10.26
N GLN A 429 -23.58 24.21 10.05
CA GLN A 429 -22.95 25.52 10.28
C GLN A 429 -22.58 25.74 11.75
N GLN A 430 -23.46 25.33 12.67
CA GLN A 430 -23.19 25.40 14.11
C GLN A 430 -22.03 24.50 14.50
N ALA A 431 -22.00 23.25 14.02
CA ALA A 431 -20.89 22.34 14.27
C ALA A 431 -19.57 22.88 13.72
N LEU A 432 -19.57 23.48 12.52
CA LEU A 432 -18.38 24.11 11.95
C LEU A 432 -17.92 25.31 12.80
N THR A 433 -18.87 26.16 13.23
CA THR A 433 -18.58 27.31 14.10
C THR A 433 -17.94 26.86 15.42
N MET A 434 -18.47 25.78 16.02
CA MET A 434 -17.88 25.17 17.20
C MET A 434 -16.47 24.65 16.91
N ALA A 435 -16.28 23.95 15.79
CA ALA A 435 -15.00 23.41 15.37
C ALA A 435 -13.92 24.50 15.19
N HIS A 436 -14.29 25.61 14.55
CA HIS A 436 -13.43 26.77 14.30
C HIS A 436 -13.11 27.58 15.56
N ALA A 437 -13.94 27.49 16.61
CA ALA A 437 -13.70 28.19 17.87
C ALA A 437 -12.79 27.44 18.85
N VAL A 438 -12.47 26.17 18.56
CA VAL A 438 -11.69 25.33 19.49
C VAL A 438 -10.21 25.71 19.46
N ASP A 439 -9.65 25.95 20.65
CA ASP A 439 -8.21 26.09 20.84
C ASP A 439 -7.50 24.75 20.61
N VAL A 440 -6.66 24.72 19.58
CA VAL A 440 -5.80 23.57 19.28
C VAL A 440 -4.45 23.66 19.95
N GLY A 441 -4.08 24.79 20.54
CA GLY A 441 -2.89 25.00 21.36
C GLY A 441 -2.27 26.37 21.13
N GLU A 442 -1.83 27.01 22.20
CA GLU A 442 -1.23 28.36 22.20
C GLU A 442 -2.20 29.45 21.73
N GLY A 443 -3.51 29.30 21.99
CA GLY A 443 -4.53 30.27 21.59
C GLY A 443 -4.80 30.29 20.08
N ARG A 444 -4.45 29.21 19.38
CA ARG A 444 -4.63 29.06 17.93
C ARG A 444 -5.86 28.21 17.63
N VAL A 445 -6.47 28.47 16.49
CA VAL A 445 -7.64 27.74 16.01
C VAL A 445 -7.29 26.89 14.79
N ALA A 446 -8.13 25.92 14.47
CA ALA A 446 -7.90 24.98 13.38
C ALA A 446 -8.81 25.20 12.16
N VAL A 447 -8.37 24.60 11.06
CA VAL A 447 -9.04 24.52 9.76
C VAL A 447 -9.04 23.05 9.33
N HIS A 448 -10.13 22.57 8.74
CA HIS A 448 -10.23 21.20 8.20
C HIS A 448 -9.53 21.07 6.83
N GLY A 449 -9.65 22.10 5.99
CA GLY A 449 -9.02 22.18 4.68
C GLY A 449 -9.78 21.45 3.57
N ASP A 450 -10.52 20.38 3.90
CA ASP A 450 -11.39 19.61 2.98
C ASP A 450 -12.82 19.41 3.54
N CYS A 451 -13.45 20.48 4.05
CA CYS A 451 -14.77 20.42 4.72
C CYS A 451 -15.96 20.35 3.74
N ARG A 452 -16.12 19.21 3.06
CA ARG A 452 -17.19 18.97 2.07
C ARG A 452 -18.09 17.80 2.43
N GLY A 453 -19.21 17.65 1.73
CA GLY A 453 -20.27 16.69 2.03
C GLY A 453 -19.84 15.23 2.26
N PRO A 454 -18.86 14.68 1.50
CA PRO A 454 -18.30 13.36 1.78
C PRO A 454 -17.58 13.22 3.13
N ASN A 455 -17.06 14.33 3.68
CA ASN A 455 -16.27 14.41 4.91
C ASN A 455 -17.09 14.94 6.10
N ILE A 456 -18.42 15.02 5.96
CA ILE A 456 -19.35 15.47 7.00
C ILE A 456 -20.33 14.32 7.26
N MET A 457 -20.23 13.72 8.43
CA MET A 457 -21.14 12.67 8.90
C MET A 457 -22.27 13.30 9.70
N VAL A 458 -23.49 12.85 9.44
CA VAL A 458 -24.72 13.36 10.04
C VAL A 458 -25.54 12.19 10.57
N ARG A 459 -26.06 12.32 11.78
CA ARG A 459 -27.06 11.43 12.36
C ARG A 459 -28.22 12.26 12.90
N GLU A 460 -29.44 11.90 12.50
CA GLU A 460 -30.65 12.49 13.08
C GLU A 460 -30.90 11.87 14.47
N GLU A 461 -31.14 12.72 15.47
CA GLU A 461 -31.51 12.26 16.81
C GLU A 461 -32.93 11.71 16.82
N ARG A 462 -33.20 10.77 17.75
CA ARG A 462 -34.47 10.00 17.81
C ARG A 462 -35.72 10.86 17.97
N ASP A 463 -35.56 12.08 18.52
CA ASP A 463 -36.66 13.00 18.80
C ASP A 463 -37.00 13.92 17.60
N GLY A 464 -36.41 13.69 16.42
CA GLY A 464 -36.91 14.16 15.13
C GLY A 464 -36.70 15.64 14.81
N GLY A 465 -35.68 16.27 15.40
CA GLY A 465 -35.39 17.70 15.15
C GLY A 465 -33.95 18.17 15.38
N ALA A 466 -33.10 17.34 15.98
CA ALA A 466 -31.69 17.65 16.21
C ALA A 466 -30.79 16.73 15.37
N PHE A 467 -29.66 17.28 14.92
CA PHE A 467 -28.66 16.54 14.15
C PHE A 467 -27.34 16.52 14.92
N ASP A 468 -26.76 15.35 15.06
CA ASP A 468 -25.37 15.17 15.48
C ASP A 468 -24.50 15.21 14.22
N VAL A 469 -23.50 16.11 14.22
CA VAL A 469 -22.64 16.38 13.06
C VAL A 469 -21.19 16.14 13.46
N ARG A 470 -20.50 15.29 12.70
CA ARG A 470 -19.09 14.96 12.90
C ARG A 470 -18.31 15.16 11.61
N PHE A 471 -17.21 15.91 11.69
CA PHE A 471 -16.26 16.04 10.60
C PHE A 471 -15.27 14.87 10.63
N ILE A 472 -14.94 14.35 9.45
CA ILE A 472 -14.02 13.22 9.25
C ILE A 472 -13.00 13.58 8.16
N ASP A 473 -11.94 12.78 8.05
CA ASP A 473 -10.88 12.97 7.04
C ASP A 473 -9.98 14.21 7.24
N PHE A 474 -9.29 14.24 8.39
CA PHE A 474 -8.35 15.29 8.79
C PHE A 474 -6.98 15.25 8.07
N ASP A 475 -6.87 14.64 6.88
CA ASP A 475 -5.59 14.53 6.17
C ASP A 475 -5.05 15.90 5.70
N TRP A 476 -5.92 16.90 5.57
CA TRP A 476 -5.61 18.25 5.08
C TRP A 476 -5.78 19.32 6.15
N ALA A 477 -6.16 18.89 7.36
CA ALA A 477 -6.42 19.80 8.45
C ALA A 477 -5.11 20.36 9.02
N GLY A 478 -5.21 21.52 9.67
CA GLY A 478 -4.07 22.20 10.23
C GLY A 478 -4.48 23.42 11.04
N VAL A 479 -3.48 24.17 11.48
CA VAL A 479 -3.64 25.42 12.21
C VAL A 479 -3.92 26.57 11.24
N HIS A 480 -4.96 27.34 11.56
CA HIS A 480 -5.38 28.52 10.79
C HIS A 480 -4.21 29.51 10.61
N GLU A 481 -4.03 30.00 9.39
CA GLU A 481 -2.99 30.98 9.01
C GLU A 481 -1.53 30.51 9.18
N VAL A 482 -1.31 29.23 9.53
CA VAL A 482 0.02 28.67 9.79
C VAL A 482 0.33 27.53 8.85
N ASP A 483 -0.53 26.50 8.85
CA ASP A 483 -0.32 25.32 8.02
C ASP A 483 -0.78 25.58 6.59
N ALA A 484 -0.23 24.82 5.64
CA ALA A 484 -0.49 24.98 4.22
C ALA A 484 -1.08 23.72 3.59
N TYR A 485 -1.88 23.91 2.55
CA TYR A 485 -2.31 22.84 1.68
C TYR A 485 -1.12 22.06 1.14
N PRO A 486 -1.22 20.73 1.00
CA PRO A 486 -0.13 19.96 0.43
C PRO A 486 0.20 20.40 -1.00
N MET A 487 1.45 20.16 -1.42
CA MET A 487 1.94 20.43 -2.78
C MET A 487 1.41 19.41 -3.81
N VAL A 488 0.10 19.17 -3.84
CA VAL A 488 -0.56 18.29 -4.81
C VAL A 488 -1.63 19.04 -5.59
N LEU A 489 -1.90 18.57 -6.81
CA LEU A 489 -2.98 19.09 -7.63
C LEU A 489 -4.31 18.84 -6.94
N LEU A 490 -5.05 19.93 -6.74
CA LEU A 490 -6.41 19.89 -6.22
C LEU A 490 -7.35 19.56 -7.37
N THR A 491 -8.28 18.62 -7.13
CA THR A 491 -9.27 18.18 -8.10
C THR A 491 -10.10 19.37 -8.60
N PRO A 492 -10.06 19.73 -9.89
CA PRO A 492 -10.75 20.92 -10.43
C PRO A 492 -12.28 20.78 -10.40
N GLU A 493 -12.80 19.56 -10.25
CA GLU A 493 -14.22 19.30 -10.09
C GLU A 493 -14.74 19.75 -8.72
N ILE A 494 -13.88 19.98 -7.73
CA ILE A 494 -14.28 20.51 -6.43
C ILE A 494 -14.26 22.05 -6.51
N PRO A 495 -15.32 22.74 -6.06
CA PRO A 495 -15.44 24.19 -6.14
C PRO A 495 -14.63 24.85 -5.01
N TRP A 496 -13.31 24.75 -5.08
CA TRP A 496 -12.43 25.33 -4.06
C TRP A 496 -12.60 26.84 -3.94
N HIS A 497 -12.35 27.37 -2.74
CA HIS A 497 -12.25 28.81 -2.53
C HIS A 497 -11.14 29.40 -3.45
N PRO A 498 -11.30 30.60 -4.04
CA PRO A 498 -10.34 31.15 -5.02
C PRO A 498 -8.88 31.24 -4.54
N ASP A 499 -8.67 31.39 -3.23
CA ASP A 499 -7.34 31.51 -2.63
C ASP A 499 -6.68 30.14 -2.30
N VAL A 500 -7.42 29.05 -2.48
CA VAL A 500 -6.93 27.69 -2.25
C VAL A 500 -6.03 27.25 -3.40
N GLY A 501 -4.88 26.66 -3.07
CA GLY A 501 -3.96 26.11 -4.06
C GLY A 501 -2.83 25.32 -3.41
N PRO A 502 -2.00 24.61 -4.21
CA PRO A 502 -0.88 23.83 -3.70
C PRO A 502 0.09 24.72 -2.91
N GLY A 503 0.39 24.34 -1.66
CA GLY A 503 1.27 25.10 -0.77
C GLY A 503 0.71 26.42 -0.24
N ARG A 504 -0.58 26.73 -0.51
CA ARG A 504 -1.23 27.92 0.05
C ARG A 504 -1.65 27.70 1.49
N VAL A 505 -1.67 28.77 2.28
CA VAL A 505 -2.03 28.75 3.70
C VAL A 505 -3.50 28.35 3.90
N LEU A 506 -3.78 27.61 4.97
CA LEU A 506 -5.13 27.19 5.35
C LEU A 506 -5.89 28.32 6.07
N HIS A 507 -7.09 28.64 5.58
CA HIS A 507 -8.00 29.62 6.20
C HIS A 507 -9.36 28.98 6.52
N GLN A 508 -9.98 29.38 7.64
CA GLN A 508 -11.32 28.90 8.04
C GLN A 508 -12.39 29.24 6.99
N ASP A 509 -12.21 30.35 6.27
CA ASP A 509 -13.06 30.74 5.13
C ASP A 509 -13.09 29.68 4.02
N HIS A 510 -12.04 28.85 3.90
CA HIS A 510 -12.03 27.74 2.94
C HIS A 510 -13.05 26.66 3.33
N ASP A 511 -13.14 26.31 4.62
CA ASP A 511 -14.13 25.35 5.11
C ASP A 511 -15.55 25.91 4.97
N THR A 512 -15.75 27.17 5.37
CA THR A 512 -17.04 27.87 5.24
C THR A 512 -17.49 27.92 3.79
N HIS A 513 -16.59 28.20 2.86
CA HIS A 513 -16.88 28.18 1.43
C HIS A 513 -17.39 26.80 0.98
N LEU A 514 -16.67 25.73 1.31
CA LEU A 514 -17.05 24.37 0.90
C LEU A 514 -18.40 23.95 1.50
N VAL A 515 -18.66 24.26 2.77
CA VAL A 515 -19.94 23.97 3.44
C VAL A 515 -21.09 24.76 2.81
N GLU A 516 -20.92 26.03 2.46
CA GLU A 516 -21.98 26.79 1.79
C GLU A 516 -22.29 26.23 0.39
N ARG A 517 -21.27 25.74 -0.31
CA ARG A 517 -21.44 25.17 -1.66
C ARG A 517 -22.28 23.90 -1.63
N GLU A 518 -22.30 23.14 -0.54
CA GLU A 518 -23.20 21.98 -0.38
C GLU A 518 -24.68 22.34 -0.58
N TRP A 519 -25.08 23.58 -0.28
CA TRP A 519 -26.48 23.99 -0.36
C TRP A 519 -26.87 24.61 -1.70
N GLY A 520 -25.89 25.15 -2.44
CA GLY A 520 -26.09 25.76 -3.76
C GLY A 520 -25.84 24.81 -4.94
N TRP A 521 -25.04 23.76 -4.76
CA TRP A 521 -24.53 22.91 -5.84
C TRP A 521 -25.58 22.16 -6.67
N GLY A 522 -26.78 21.98 -6.12
CA GLY A 522 -27.91 21.40 -6.84
C GLY A 522 -28.54 22.31 -7.91
N GLN A 523 -28.40 23.63 -7.79
CA GLN A 523 -29.07 24.58 -8.68
C GLN A 523 -28.29 24.86 -9.97
N ASP A 524 -26.96 24.79 -9.93
CA ASP A 524 -26.10 25.17 -11.07
C ASP A 524 -26.12 24.12 -12.20
N ARG A 525 -26.19 22.81 -11.90
CA ARG A 525 -26.39 21.78 -12.94
C ARG A 525 -27.76 21.86 -13.63
N GLY A 526 -28.77 22.42 -12.96
CA GLY A 526 -30.09 22.66 -13.54
C GLY A 526 -30.14 23.90 -14.44
N ARG A 527 -29.24 24.87 -14.23
CA ARG A 527 -29.13 26.08 -15.06
C ARG A 527 -28.26 25.87 -16.30
N GLU A 528 -27.15 25.15 -16.21
CA GLU A 528 -26.33 24.84 -17.40
C GLU A 528 -27.06 23.89 -18.36
N GLY A 529 -27.84 22.94 -17.85
CA GLY A 529 -28.71 22.08 -18.69
C GLY A 529 -29.93 22.78 -19.30
N ARG A 530 -30.40 23.90 -18.74
CA ARG A 530 -31.52 24.70 -19.31
C ARG A 530 -31.05 25.86 -20.18
N SER A 531 -29.84 26.39 -19.96
CA SER A 531 -29.26 27.45 -20.78
C SER A 531 -28.83 26.97 -22.17
N GLN A 532 -28.58 25.66 -22.36
CA GLN A 532 -28.31 25.08 -23.68
C GLN A 532 -29.57 24.76 -24.50
N LEU A 533 -30.77 24.88 -23.94
CA LEU A 533 -32.04 24.54 -24.60
C LEU A 533 -32.90 25.73 -25.00
N THR A 534 -32.45 26.98 -24.76
CA THR A 534 -33.25 28.19 -25.04
C THR A 534 -32.55 29.26 -25.88
N GLY A 535 -31.37 28.97 -26.44
CA GLY A 535 -30.65 29.86 -27.35
C GLY A 535 -30.56 29.30 -28.76
N GLY A 536 -31.65 29.37 -29.54
CA GLY A 536 -31.67 28.95 -30.94
C GLY A 536 -33.08 28.88 -31.51
N ALA A 537 -33.67 30.04 -31.75
CA ALA A 537 -34.76 30.23 -32.70
C ALA A 537 -34.20 30.90 -33.96
#